data_AF-A0A2V2S151-F1
#
_entry.id   AF-A0A2V2S151-F1
#
_cell.length_a   1.000
_cell.length_b   1.000
_cell.length_c   1.000
_cell.angle_alpha   90.00
_cell.angle_beta   90.00
_cell.angle_gamma   90.00
#
_symmetry.space_group_name_H-M   'P 1'
#
loop_
_entity.id
_entity.type
_entity.pdbx_description
1 polymer ?
#
loop_
_entity_poly.entity_id
_entity_poly.type
_entity_poly.pdbx_seq_one_letter_code
_entity_poly.pdbx_strand_id
1 'polypeptide(L)'
;MNGVAAQPAVDFRTVFRELVQRIERVYSLHVTVGPVTGSYTGQFDGKEIWVDLDKDPEEAVFILVHLFGHTVQWNIDEKLRVLGQANSGVTQQDLPRIYQYERQASQLGLALLEETGEFRLARWLTDRFGADWKFLAHFYRTGEKVRFQSDAGADEPLLTAVPIPAFVPQRWPPRGAF
;
A
#
# COMPACT_ATOMS: atom_id res chain seq x y z
N MET A 1 -11.44 -13.04 38.32
CA MET A 1 -11.82 -12.28 37.11
C MET A 1 -10.53 -11.90 36.41
N ASN A 2 -10.21 -12.58 35.31
CA ASN A 2 -8.97 -12.34 34.58
C ASN A 2 -9.10 -11.02 33.83
N GLY A 3 -8.31 -10.02 34.25
CA GLY A 3 -8.15 -8.78 33.49
C GLY A 3 -7.45 -9.11 32.17
N VAL A 4 -8.19 -9.12 31.07
CA VAL A 4 -7.60 -9.06 29.74
C VAL A 4 -6.90 -7.70 29.66
N ALA A 5 -5.57 -7.70 29.72
CA ALA A 5 -4.80 -6.49 29.47
C ALA A 5 -5.23 -5.95 28.11
N ALA A 6 -5.72 -4.70 28.08
CA ALA A 6 -6.02 -4.02 26.83
C ALA A 6 -4.73 -4.03 25.98
N GLN A 7 -4.85 -4.42 24.71
CA GLN A 7 -3.71 -4.31 23.81
C GLN A 7 -3.27 -2.84 23.76
N PRO A 8 -1.97 -2.55 23.90
CA PRO A 8 -1.49 -1.19 23.80
C PRO A 8 -1.83 -0.61 22.43
N ALA A 9 -2.27 0.65 22.41
CA ALA A 9 -2.54 1.37 21.17
C ALA A 9 -1.32 1.32 20.22
N VAL A 10 -1.57 1.28 18.92
CA VAL A 10 -0.52 1.23 17.91
C VAL A 10 0.16 2.60 17.81
N ASP A 11 1.49 2.66 17.97
CA ASP A 11 2.28 3.84 17.66
C ASP A 11 2.71 3.81 16.19
N PHE A 12 1.86 4.33 15.31
CA PHE A 12 2.11 4.34 13.87
C PHE A 12 3.36 5.16 13.47
N ARG A 13 3.82 6.12 14.30
CA ARG A 13 5.06 6.85 14.01
C ARG A 13 6.29 5.95 14.18
N THR A 14 6.25 5.10 15.20
CA THR A 14 7.29 4.09 15.42
C THR A 14 7.27 3.04 14.32
N VAL A 15 6.09 2.52 13.98
CA VAL A 15 5.92 1.57 12.86
C VAL A 15 6.47 2.15 11.56
N PHE A 16 6.09 3.39 11.22
CA PHE A 16 6.57 4.06 10.00
C PHE A 16 8.10 4.13 9.95
N ARG A 17 8.74 4.56 11.04
CA ARG A 17 10.20 4.67 11.14
C ARG A 17 10.89 3.33 10.93
N GLU A 18 10.37 2.26 11.53
CA GLU A 18 10.93 0.91 11.43
C GLU A 18 10.79 0.35 10.02
N LEU A 19 9.63 0.57 9.38
CA LEU A 19 9.40 0.22 7.98
C LEU A 19 10.37 0.96 7.05
N VAL A 20 10.55 2.26 7.21
CA VAL A 20 11.52 3.04 6.43
C VAL A 20 12.92 2.46 6.57
N GLN A 21 13.39 2.22 7.80
CA GLN A 21 14.72 1.64 8.02
C GLN A 21 14.87 0.25 7.37
N ARG A 22 13.82 -0.58 7.41
CA ARG A 22 13.82 -1.89 6.75
C ARG A 22 13.89 -1.76 5.24
N ILE A 23 13.03 -0.91 4.66
CA ILE A 23 12.97 -0.61 3.22
C ILE A 23 14.33 -0.17 2.70
N GLU A 24 14.95 0.83 3.34
CA GLU A 24 16.20 1.40 2.84
C GLU A 24 17.38 0.44 2.99
N ARG A 25 17.49 -0.26 4.12
CA ARG A 25 18.64 -1.13 4.40
C ARG A 25 18.61 -2.45 3.64
N VAL A 26 17.43 -3.03 3.47
CA VAL A 26 17.29 -4.39 2.93
C VAL A 26 16.98 -4.37 1.44
N TYR A 27 16.15 -3.43 0.99
CA TYR A 27 15.68 -3.37 -0.39
C TYR A 27 16.40 -2.33 -1.24
N SER A 28 17.32 -1.55 -0.65
CA SER A 28 18.08 -0.49 -1.34
C SER A 28 17.18 0.53 -2.07
N LEU A 29 15.97 0.72 -1.53
CA LEU A 29 15.02 1.75 -1.94
C LEU A 29 15.28 3.03 -1.13
N HIS A 30 14.81 4.16 -1.62
CA HIS A 30 14.82 5.41 -0.84
C HIS A 30 13.40 5.79 -0.44
N VAL A 31 13.20 6.19 0.81
CA VAL A 31 11.91 6.75 1.24
C VAL A 31 12.09 8.25 1.48
N THR A 32 11.39 9.05 0.67
CA THR A 32 11.34 10.51 0.85
C THR A 32 10.05 10.87 1.57
N VAL A 33 10.20 11.65 2.63
CA VAL A 33 9.12 12.23 3.41
C VAL A 33 8.99 13.69 3.03
N GLY A 34 7.80 14.12 2.61
CA GLY A 34 7.53 15.51 2.26
C GLY A 34 6.34 15.67 1.33
N PRO A 35 5.98 16.91 0.99
CA PRO A 35 4.82 17.17 0.14
C PRO A 35 4.98 16.49 -1.21
N VAL A 36 3.99 15.68 -1.57
CA VAL A 36 3.91 15.07 -2.90
C VAL A 36 3.20 16.03 -3.83
N THR A 37 3.69 16.19 -5.06
CA THR A 37 3.10 17.14 -6.01
C THR A 37 1.67 16.75 -6.38
N GLY A 38 0.72 17.68 -6.33
CA GLY A 38 -0.66 17.47 -6.77
C GLY A 38 -1.61 17.08 -5.65
N SER A 39 -2.68 16.35 -5.97
CA SER A 39 -3.68 15.86 -5.00
C SER A 39 -3.42 14.41 -4.57
N TYR A 40 -2.17 13.95 -4.69
CA TYR A 40 -1.78 12.58 -4.39
C TYR A 40 -1.37 12.43 -2.94
N THR A 41 -1.57 11.24 -2.41
CA THR A 41 -1.29 10.89 -1.01
C THR A 41 0.11 10.30 -0.85
N GLY A 42 0.62 9.70 -1.93
CA GLY A 42 1.98 9.21 -2.07
C GLY A 42 2.36 9.10 -3.55
N GLN A 43 3.62 8.81 -3.81
CA GLN A 43 4.14 8.57 -5.15
C GLN A 43 5.23 7.50 -5.11
N PHE A 44 5.47 6.82 -6.21
CA PHE A 44 6.60 5.89 -6.34
C PHE A 44 7.09 5.81 -7.78
N ASP A 45 8.34 5.40 -7.97
CA ASP A 45 8.97 5.27 -9.28
C ASP A 45 9.68 3.93 -9.49
N GLY A 46 9.53 2.98 -8.55
CA GLY A 46 10.25 1.71 -8.56
C GLY A 46 11.63 1.74 -7.86
N LYS A 47 12.14 2.92 -7.52
CA LYS A 47 13.40 3.09 -6.78
C LYS A 47 13.23 3.96 -5.52
N GLU A 48 12.33 4.91 -5.58
CA GLU A 48 11.99 5.83 -4.49
C GLU A 48 10.48 5.76 -4.22
N ILE A 49 10.14 5.92 -2.94
CA ILE A 49 8.76 6.04 -2.45
C ILE A 49 8.65 7.39 -1.75
N TRP A 50 7.69 8.19 -2.16
CA TRP A 50 7.36 9.47 -1.55
C TRP A 50 6.07 9.33 -0.76
N VAL A 51 6.11 9.74 0.51
CA VAL A 51 4.94 9.74 1.39
C VAL A 51 4.75 11.14 1.94
N ASP A 52 3.53 11.66 1.80
CA ASP A 52 3.16 12.94 2.41
C ASP A 52 2.90 12.76 3.91
N LEU A 53 3.72 13.43 4.74
CA LEU A 53 3.62 13.38 6.21
C LEU A 53 2.75 14.50 6.81
N ASP A 54 2.15 15.38 6.01
CA ASP A 54 1.08 16.27 6.52
C ASP A 54 -0.18 15.46 6.92
N LYS A 55 -0.17 14.15 6.65
CA LYS A 55 -1.22 13.19 6.97
C LYS A 55 -1.05 12.54 8.34
N ASP A 56 -2.14 11.95 8.80
CA ASP A 56 -2.20 11.09 9.98
C ASP A 56 -1.11 9.97 9.88
N PRO A 57 -0.28 9.76 10.92
CA PRO A 57 0.70 8.66 10.93
C PRO A 57 0.14 7.29 10.53
N GLU A 58 -1.11 6.99 10.88
CA GLU A 58 -1.76 5.75 10.45
C GLU A 58 -1.92 5.68 8.93
N GLU A 59 -2.33 6.78 8.31
CA GLU A 59 -2.47 6.89 6.86
C GLU A 59 -1.11 6.77 6.16
N ALA A 60 -0.08 7.41 6.72
CA ALA A 60 1.29 7.34 6.20
C ALA A 60 1.84 5.90 6.19
N VAL A 61 1.56 5.10 7.23
CA VAL A 61 1.94 3.68 7.26
C VAL A 61 1.23 2.90 6.16
N PHE A 62 -0.08 3.12 5.97
CA PHE A 62 -0.83 2.44 4.91
C PHE A 62 -0.25 2.77 3.52
N ILE A 63 -0.03 4.05 3.23
CA ILE A 63 0.55 4.50 1.96
C ILE A 63 1.93 3.87 1.75
N LEU A 64 2.79 3.89 2.76
CA LEU A 64 4.14 3.32 2.67
C LEU A 64 4.13 1.84 2.32
N VAL A 65 3.38 1.02 3.06
CA VAL A 65 3.37 -0.44 2.82
C VAL A 65 2.70 -0.81 1.50
N HIS A 66 1.68 -0.07 1.10
CA HIS A 66 0.98 -0.28 -0.16
C HIS A 66 1.86 0.10 -1.37
N LEU A 67 2.52 1.27 -1.32
CA LEU A 67 3.46 1.69 -2.35
C LEU A 67 4.73 0.85 -2.41
N PHE A 68 5.18 0.29 -1.28
CA PHE A 68 6.23 -0.71 -1.29
C PHE A 68 5.81 -1.95 -2.10
N GLY A 69 4.59 -2.45 -1.90
CA GLY A 69 4.05 -3.56 -2.68
C GLY A 69 4.09 -3.32 -4.19
N HIS A 70 3.63 -2.14 -4.63
CA HIS A 70 3.72 -1.77 -6.05
C HIS A 70 5.15 -1.58 -6.54
N THR A 71 6.04 -1.03 -5.70
CA THR A 71 7.46 -0.90 -6.03
C THR A 71 8.08 -2.26 -6.32
N VAL A 72 7.78 -3.28 -5.50
CA VAL A 72 8.21 -4.65 -5.77
C VAL A 72 7.63 -5.16 -7.09
N GLN A 73 6.31 -5.05 -7.30
CA GLN A 73 5.64 -5.51 -8.53
C GLN A 73 6.26 -4.90 -9.80
N TRP A 74 6.55 -3.60 -9.78
CA TRP A 74 7.10 -2.87 -10.93
C TRP A 74 8.52 -3.27 -11.30
N ASN A 75 9.27 -3.80 -10.34
CA ASN A 75 10.64 -4.28 -10.55
C ASN A 75 10.71 -5.74 -11.00
N ILE A 76 9.66 -6.54 -10.77
CA ILE A 76 9.67 -7.97 -11.10
C ILE A 76 8.86 -8.32 -12.36
N ASP A 77 7.87 -7.51 -12.74
CA ASP A 77 7.03 -7.79 -13.91
C ASP A 77 6.57 -6.51 -14.63
N GLU A 78 7.04 -6.35 -15.87
CA GLU A 78 6.62 -5.26 -16.75
C GLU A 78 5.10 -5.23 -16.98
N LYS A 79 4.43 -6.38 -17.01
CA LYS A 79 2.98 -6.44 -17.22
C LYS A 79 2.22 -5.84 -16.04
N LEU A 80 2.75 -5.98 -14.82
CA LEU A 80 2.17 -5.35 -13.62
C LEU A 80 2.42 -3.84 -13.64
N ARG A 81 3.61 -3.41 -14.06
CA ARG A 81 3.91 -1.99 -14.26
C ARG A 81 2.98 -1.33 -15.28
N VAL A 82 2.80 -1.96 -16.44
CA VAL A 82 1.86 -1.47 -17.48
C VAL A 82 0.44 -1.43 -16.95
N LEU A 83 0.01 -2.42 -16.16
CA LEU A 83 -1.31 -2.43 -15.54
C LEU A 83 -1.50 -1.25 -14.57
N GLY A 84 -0.53 -0.98 -13.69
CA GLY A 84 -0.59 0.14 -12.74
C GLY A 84 -0.52 1.54 -13.37
N GLN A 85 -0.12 1.62 -14.65
CA GLN A 85 -0.09 2.87 -15.41
C GLN A 85 -1.39 3.15 -16.19
N ALA A 86 -2.32 2.20 -16.25
CA ALA A 86 -3.59 2.37 -16.96
C ALA A 86 -4.49 3.39 -16.22
N ASN A 87 -4.55 4.61 -16.74
CA ASN A 87 -5.33 5.72 -16.16
C ASN A 87 -6.70 5.94 -16.84
N SER A 88 -7.02 5.19 -17.90
CA SER A 88 -8.29 5.29 -18.62
C SER A 88 -8.60 3.98 -19.35
N GLY A 89 -9.88 3.74 -19.64
CA GLY A 89 -10.30 2.57 -20.42
C GLY A 89 -10.34 1.25 -19.63
N VAL A 90 -10.27 1.29 -18.30
CA VAL A 90 -10.52 0.12 -17.45
C VAL A 90 -11.93 -0.38 -17.71
N THR A 91 -12.05 -1.58 -18.27
CA THR A 91 -13.33 -2.21 -18.52
C THR A 91 -13.78 -3.00 -17.29
N GLN A 92 -15.06 -3.36 -17.23
CA GLN A 92 -15.57 -4.26 -16.18
C GLN A 92 -14.84 -5.62 -16.17
N GLN A 93 -14.29 -6.04 -17.31
CA GLN A 93 -13.53 -7.28 -17.44
C GLN A 93 -12.12 -7.17 -16.84
N ASP A 94 -11.59 -5.95 -16.69
CA ASP A 94 -10.27 -5.70 -16.09
C ASP A 94 -10.32 -5.68 -14.56
N LEU A 95 -11.49 -5.39 -13.96
CA LEU A 95 -11.62 -5.26 -12.51
C LEU A 95 -11.12 -6.47 -11.72
N PRO A 96 -11.42 -7.74 -12.09
CA PRO A 96 -10.87 -8.88 -11.36
C PRO A 96 -9.34 -8.92 -11.40
N ARG A 97 -8.73 -8.50 -12.51
CA ARG A 97 -7.27 -8.45 -12.66
C ARG A 97 -6.68 -7.33 -11.82
N ILE A 98 -7.30 -6.16 -11.79
CA ILE A 98 -6.89 -5.02 -10.97
C ILE A 98 -7.04 -5.37 -9.48
N TYR A 99 -8.14 -6.01 -9.07
CA TYR A 99 -8.29 -6.49 -7.68
C TYR A 99 -7.12 -7.37 -7.26
N GLN A 100 -6.70 -8.32 -8.10
CA GLN A 100 -5.56 -9.17 -7.79
C GLN A 100 -4.24 -8.40 -7.74
N TYR A 101 -4.07 -7.39 -8.60
CA TYR A 101 -2.92 -6.49 -8.57
C TYR A 101 -2.84 -5.70 -7.26
N GLU A 102 -3.93 -5.07 -6.83
CA GLU A 102 -4.03 -4.31 -5.57
C GLU A 102 -3.90 -5.22 -4.33
N ARG A 103 -4.51 -6.40 -4.41
CA ARG A 103 -4.43 -7.41 -3.35
C ARG A 103 -2.99 -7.88 -3.18
N GLN A 104 -2.31 -8.22 -4.26
CA GLN A 104 -0.93 -8.68 -4.19
C GLN A 104 0.00 -7.59 -3.66
N ALA A 105 -0.18 -6.32 -4.05
CA ALA A 105 0.56 -5.20 -3.46
C ALA A 105 0.38 -5.15 -1.94
N SER A 106 -0.86 -5.30 -1.47
CA SER A 106 -1.19 -5.34 -0.04
C SER A 106 -0.61 -6.58 0.66
N GLN A 107 -0.53 -7.74 -0.01
CA GLN A 107 0.10 -8.94 0.55
C GLN A 107 1.62 -8.80 0.69
N LEU A 108 2.27 -8.09 -0.24
CA LEU A 108 3.70 -7.75 -0.14
C LEU A 108 3.94 -6.73 0.98
N GLY A 109 3.04 -5.74 1.12
CA GLY A 109 3.04 -4.81 2.26
C GLY A 109 2.85 -5.53 3.60
N LEU A 110 2.00 -6.56 3.65
CA LEU A 110 1.82 -7.39 4.83
C LEU A 110 3.11 -8.15 5.16
N ALA A 111 3.78 -8.74 4.17
CA ALA A 111 5.06 -9.39 4.40
C ALA A 111 6.11 -8.42 4.97
N LEU A 112 6.14 -7.17 4.51
CA LEU A 112 7.02 -6.14 5.08
C LEU A 112 6.71 -5.84 6.55
N LEU A 113 5.42 -5.74 6.93
CA LEU A 113 5.03 -5.59 8.34
C LEU A 113 5.47 -6.78 9.19
N GLU A 114 5.36 -7.99 8.66
CA GLU A 114 5.82 -9.20 9.35
C GLU A 114 7.35 -9.20 9.54
N GLU A 115 8.13 -8.71 8.56
CA GLU A 115 9.59 -8.57 8.69
C GLU A 115 10.00 -7.57 9.79
N THR A 116 9.16 -6.60 10.12
CA THR A 116 9.37 -5.66 11.23
C THR A 116 8.70 -6.09 12.54
N GLY A 117 8.04 -7.25 12.56
CA GLY A 117 7.39 -7.81 13.75
C GLY A 117 5.97 -7.30 14.02
N GLU A 118 5.37 -6.54 13.11
CA GLU A 118 4.04 -5.92 13.27
C GLU A 118 2.88 -6.83 12.81
N PHE A 119 2.93 -8.11 13.22
CA PHE A 119 1.92 -9.13 12.88
C PHE A 119 0.49 -8.73 13.27
N ARG A 120 0.34 -7.94 14.33
CA ARG A 120 -0.97 -7.46 14.82
C ARG A 120 -1.70 -6.56 13.82
N LEU A 121 -0.99 -5.99 12.84
CA LEU A 121 -1.55 -5.10 11.84
C LEU A 121 -2.15 -5.83 10.63
N ALA A 122 -2.17 -7.17 10.61
CA ALA A 122 -2.70 -7.94 9.49
C ALA A 122 -4.18 -7.64 9.18
N ARG A 123 -5.04 -7.61 10.22
CA ARG A 123 -6.47 -7.28 10.04
C ARG A 123 -6.64 -5.81 9.62
N TRP A 124 -5.93 -4.91 10.29
CA TRP A 124 -5.91 -3.48 9.95
C TRP A 124 -5.56 -3.26 8.47
N LEU A 125 -4.48 -3.87 7.97
CA LEU A 125 -4.08 -3.72 6.57
C LEU A 125 -5.12 -4.32 5.62
N THR A 126 -5.74 -5.45 6.01
CA THR A 126 -6.81 -6.06 5.20
C THR A 126 -8.04 -5.16 5.10
N ASP A 127 -8.43 -4.50 6.20
CA ASP A 127 -9.54 -3.54 6.20
C ASP A 127 -9.21 -2.31 5.35
N ARG A 128 -7.98 -1.78 5.47
CA ARG A 128 -7.54 -0.64 4.66
C ARG A 128 -7.53 -0.99 3.17
N PHE A 129 -7.04 -2.18 2.79
CA PHE A 129 -7.13 -2.72 1.44
C PHE A 129 -8.59 -2.83 0.95
N GLY A 130 -9.50 -3.34 1.79
CA GLY A 130 -10.91 -3.44 1.41
C GLY A 130 -11.58 -2.10 1.16
N ALA A 131 -11.28 -1.10 2.00
CA ALA A 131 -11.73 0.27 1.81
C ALA A 131 -11.17 0.89 0.52
N ASP A 132 -9.88 0.70 0.27
CA ASP A 132 -9.19 1.17 -0.93
C ASP A 132 -9.74 0.53 -2.20
N TRP A 133 -9.93 -0.80 -2.21
CA TRP A 133 -10.55 -1.47 -3.34
C TRP A 133 -11.97 -0.99 -3.62
N LYS A 134 -12.80 -0.78 -2.58
CA LYS A 134 -14.17 -0.25 -2.77
C LYS A 134 -14.14 1.15 -3.39
N PHE A 135 -13.20 1.99 -2.97
CA PHE A 135 -12.98 3.31 -3.55
C PHE A 135 -12.52 3.22 -5.02
N LEU A 136 -11.47 2.44 -5.31
CA LEU A 136 -10.93 2.26 -6.65
C LEU A 136 -11.96 1.65 -7.61
N ALA A 137 -12.65 0.59 -7.18
CA ALA A 137 -13.67 -0.07 -7.98
C ALA A 137 -14.87 0.84 -8.28
N HIS A 138 -15.22 1.76 -7.35
CA HIS A 138 -16.20 2.79 -7.65
C HIS A 138 -15.67 3.73 -8.73
N PHE A 139 -14.48 4.32 -8.52
CA PHE A 139 -13.87 5.25 -9.46
C PHE A 139 -13.70 4.66 -10.87
N TYR A 140 -13.26 3.40 -10.99
CA TYR A 140 -13.11 2.74 -12.28
C TYR A 140 -14.45 2.48 -13.00
N ARG A 141 -15.55 2.29 -12.25
CA ARG A 141 -16.88 2.04 -12.83
C ARG A 141 -17.60 3.32 -13.23
N THR A 142 -17.41 4.40 -12.48
CA THR A 142 -18.21 5.63 -12.62
C THR A 142 -17.41 6.81 -13.15
N GLY A 143 -16.08 6.79 -13.02
CA GLY A 143 -15.21 7.95 -13.22
C GLY A 143 -15.29 8.98 -12.08
N GLU A 144 -16.11 8.74 -11.05
CA GLU A 144 -16.36 9.68 -9.96
C GLU A 144 -15.39 9.45 -8.80
N LYS A 145 -14.76 10.53 -8.33
CA LYS A 145 -13.96 10.52 -7.11
C LYS A 145 -14.86 10.81 -5.91
N VAL A 146 -15.20 9.77 -5.16
CA VAL A 146 -15.97 9.88 -3.92
C VAL A 146 -15.07 10.13 -2.71
N ARG A 147 -15.65 10.42 -1.54
CA ARG A 147 -14.87 10.49 -0.31
C ARG A 147 -14.42 9.08 0.11
N PHE A 148 -13.13 8.93 0.42
CA PHE A 148 -12.60 7.69 0.98
C PHE A 148 -13.23 7.40 2.37
N GLN A 149 -13.61 6.15 2.60
CA GLN A 149 -14.22 5.68 3.84
C GLN A 149 -13.40 4.50 4.41
N SER A 150 -12.56 4.77 5.42
CA SER A 150 -11.68 3.77 6.05
C SER A 150 -12.43 2.55 6.60
N ASP A 151 -13.62 2.78 7.16
CA ASP A 151 -14.37 1.75 7.87
C ASP A 151 -15.12 0.81 6.91
N ALA A 152 -15.12 1.11 5.61
CA ALA A 152 -15.85 0.33 4.62
C ALA A 152 -15.22 -1.04 4.33
N GLY A 153 -14.01 -1.35 4.80
CA GLY A 153 -13.27 -2.55 4.40
C GLY A 153 -13.44 -3.81 5.25
N ALA A 154 -14.23 -3.76 6.33
CA ALA A 154 -14.28 -4.80 7.36
C ALA A 154 -14.61 -6.24 6.88
N ASP A 155 -15.23 -6.39 5.71
CA ASP A 155 -15.67 -7.69 5.17
C ASP A 155 -14.61 -8.43 4.34
N GLU A 156 -13.44 -7.84 4.05
CA GLU A 156 -12.43 -8.49 3.21
C GLU A 156 -11.83 -9.73 3.91
N PRO A 157 -11.66 -10.87 3.19
CA PRO A 157 -10.92 -12.01 3.70
C PRO A 157 -9.49 -11.62 4.09
N LEU A 158 -9.07 -12.08 5.27
CA LEU A 158 -7.76 -11.78 5.84
C LEU A 158 -6.66 -11.98 4.79
N LEU A 159 -5.82 -10.96 4.59
CA LEU A 159 -4.64 -11.07 3.74
C LEU A 159 -3.72 -12.17 4.28
N THR A 160 -3.11 -12.91 3.38
CA THR A 160 -1.98 -13.79 3.70
C THR A 160 -0.73 -13.16 3.09
N ALA A 161 0.31 -12.97 3.89
CA ALA A 161 1.59 -12.48 3.41
C ALA A 161 2.12 -13.36 2.27
N VAL A 162 2.68 -12.73 1.25
CA VAL A 162 3.41 -13.43 0.18
C VAL A 162 4.89 -13.09 0.29
N PRO A 163 5.80 -14.05 0.08
CA PRO A 163 7.23 -13.79 0.16
C PRO A 163 7.62 -12.63 -0.76
N ILE A 164 8.42 -11.69 -0.24
CA ILE A 164 8.96 -10.60 -1.05
C ILE A 164 10.05 -11.19 -1.93
N PRO A 165 9.88 -11.21 -3.28
CA PRO A 165 10.88 -11.77 -4.17
C PRO A 165 12.15 -10.92 -4.15
N ALA A 166 13.29 -11.52 -4.51
CA ALA A 166 14.49 -10.74 -4.78
C ALA A 166 14.27 -9.85 -6.02
N PHE A 167 14.66 -8.58 -5.93
CA PHE A 167 14.62 -7.63 -7.04
C PHE A 167 15.76 -6.61 -6.92
N VAL A 168 16.05 -5.94 -8.02
CA VAL A 168 16.97 -4.80 -8.06
C VAL A 168 16.14 -3.55 -8.38
N PRO A 169 16.11 -2.52 -7.52
CA PRO A 169 15.36 -1.31 -7.79
C PRO A 169 15.74 -0.62 -9.10
N GLN A 170 14.74 -0.29 -9.91
CA GLN A 170 14.85 0.44 -11.17
C GLN A 170 13.93 1.65 -11.15
N ARG A 171 14.39 2.74 -11.76
CA ARG A 171 13.61 3.97 -11.87
C ARG A 171 12.74 3.94 -13.14
N TRP A 172 11.47 4.24 -12.96
CA TRP A 172 10.43 4.36 -13.99
C TRP A 172 9.79 5.76 -13.94
N PRO A 173 8.95 6.14 -14.91
CA PRO A 173 8.12 7.34 -14.76
C PRO A 173 7.25 7.25 -13.50
N PRO A 174 7.22 8.29 -12.66
CA PRO A 174 6.64 8.18 -11.33
C PRO A 174 5.11 8.18 -11.39
N ARG A 175 4.46 7.46 -10.46
CA ARG A 175 3.00 7.33 -10.36
C ARG A 175 2.50 7.78 -9.00
N GLY A 176 1.55 8.71 -8.99
CA GLY A 176 0.87 9.14 -7.77
C GLY A 176 -0.25 8.17 -7.35
N ALA A 177 -0.33 7.89 -6.04
CA ALA A 177 -1.44 7.21 -5.38
C ALA A 177 -2.53 8.22 -4.97
N PHE A 178 -3.79 7.80 -5.07
CA PHE A 178 -4.95 8.63 -4.74
C PHE A 178 -5.28 8.63 -3.25
#